data_AF-A0ABD1IX73-F1
#
_entry.id   AF-A0ABD1IX73-F1
#
_cell.length_a   1.000
_cell.length_b   1.000
_cell.length_c   1.000
_cell.angle_alpha   90.00
_cell.angle_beta   90.00
_cell.angle_gamma   90.00
#
_symmetry.space_group_name_H-M   'P 1'
#
loop_
_entity.id
_entity.type
_entity.pdbx_description
1 polymer ?
#
loop_
_entity_poly.entity_id
_entity_poly.type
_entity_poly.pdbx_seq_one_letter_code
_entity_poly.pdbx_strand_id
1 'polypeptide(L)'
;MEALQYCREHHVDLVSVSSEQIQRWVEGWAKGASSPHVWLGLRYSCNLGFWFWVNGRTICYNNWASDGEREQDCARRVGAAKAGYQGNGQWVSLEETERFNFICTTKGESVSTQHVCMCVCVCVGEDERLDVCVCSLFNLI
;
A
#
# COMPACT_ATOMS: atom_id res chain seq x y z
N MET A 1 -12.18 -1.45 -7.27
CA MET A 1 -12.31 -2.54 -6.28
C MET A 1 -13.47 -2.20 -5.40
N GLU A 2 -14.40 -3.15 -5.23
CA GLU A 2 -15.59 -2.97 -4.38
C GLU A 2 -15.20 -2.56 -2.94
N ALA A 3 -14.16 -3.17 -2.37
CA ALA A 3 -13.65 -2.83 -1.04
C ALA A 3 -13.15 -1.37 -0.90
N LEU A 4 -12.47 -0.84 -1.93
CA LEU A 4 -12.03 0.56 -1.93
C LEU A 4 -13.22 1.51 -1.96
N GLN A 5 -14.19 1.21 -2.81
CA GLN A 5 -15.41 1.99 -2.93
C GLN A 5 -16.20 1.96 -1.61
N TYR A 6 -16.38 0.78 -1.02
CA TYR A 6 -17.04 0.62 0.28
C TYR A 6 -16.38 1.47 1.38
N CYS A 7 -15.04 1.42 1.50
CA CYS A 7 -14.35 2.22 2.53
C CYS A 7 -14.52 3.72 2.30
N ARG A 8 -14.64 4.20 1.06
CA ARG A 8 -14.84 5.63 0.77
C ARG A 8 -16.29 6.08 0.93
N GLU A 9 -17.25 5.17 0.73
CA GLU A 9 -18.68 5.44 0.93
C GLU A 9 -19.07 5.40 2.42
N HIS A 10 -18.48 4.49 3.19
CA HIS A 10 -18.87 4.24 4.59
C HIS A 10 -17.84 4.68 5.63
N HIS A 11 -16.58 4.90 5.23
CA HIS A 11 -15.46 5.23 6.13
C HIS A 11 -14.56 6.33 5.52
N VAL A 12 -13.23 6.27 5.71
CA VAL A 12 -12.28 7.21 5.09
C VAL A 12 -11.67 6.62 3.82
N ASP A 13 -10.84 5.59 3.97
CA ASP A 13 -10.18 4.89 2.85
C ASP A 13 -9.72 3.50 3.30
N LEU A 14 -9.25 2.66 2.39
CA LEU A 14 -8.54 1.43 2.76
C LEU A 14 -7.29 1.73 3.57
N VAL A 15 -6.92 0.80 4.46
CA VAL A 15 -5.76 0.96 5.33
C VAL A 15 -4.47 1.06 4.53
N SER A 16 -3.65 2.04 4.91
CA SER A 16 -2.26 2.17 4.48
C SER A 16 -1.33 1.85 5.64
N VAL A 17 -0.29 1.08 5.41
CA VAL A 17 0.66 0.70 6.46
C VAL A 17 1.94 1.51 6.33
N SER A 18 2.09 2.53 7.17
CA SER A 18 3.24 3.44 7.15
C SER A 18 4.21 3.27 8.32
N SER A 19 3.95 2.33 9.24
CA SER A 19 4.82 2.06 10.38
C SER A 19 4.63 0.63 10.90
N GLU A 20 5.59 0.15 11.68
CA GLU A 20 5.49 -1.15 12.37
C GLU A 20 4.29 -1.19 13.32
N GLN A 21 3.96 -0.08 13.96
CA GLN A 21 2.78 0.01 14.84
C GLN A 21 1.49 -0.28 14.07
N ILE A 22 1.32 0.34 12.89
CA ILE A 22 0.16 0.09 12.04
C ILE A 22 0.19 -1.34 11.51
N GLN A 23 1.38 -1.87 11.18
CA GLN A 23 1.52 -3.25 10.74
C GLN A 23 1.05 -4.24 11.81
N ARG A 24 1.48 -4.09 13.06
CA ARG A 24 1.03 -4.93 14.18
C ARG A 24 -0.49 -4.86 14.39
N TRP A 25 -1.08 -3.68 14.19
CA TRP A 25 -2.53 -3.51 14.24
C TRP A 25 -3.22 -4.25 13.09
N VAL A 26 -2.74 -4.10 11.85
CA VAL A 26 -3.26 -4.83 10.67
C VAL A 26 -3.14 -6.35 10.87
N GLU A 27 -2.02 -6.85 11.39
CA GLU A 27 -1.82 -8.25 11.74
C GLU A 27 -2.86 -8.76 12.74
N GLY A 28 -3.16 -7.97 13.77
CA GLY A 28 -4.19 -8.30 14.76
C GLY A 28 -5.56 -8.51 14.12
N TRP A 29 -5.96 -7.62 13.20
CA TRP A 29 -7.21 -7.76 12.46
C TRP A 29 -7.18 -8.92 11.45
N ALA A 30 -6.07 -9.10 10.74
CA ALA A 30 -5.90 -10.14 9.74
C ALA A 30 -5.98 -11.55 10.34
N LYS A 31 -5.53 -11.75 11.58
CA LYS A 31 -5.66 -13.04 12.29
C LYS A 31 -7.12 -13.47 12.49
N GLY A 32 -8.03 -12.51 12.63
CA GLY A 32 -9.47 -12.77 12.80
C GLY A 32 -10.26 -12.82 11.49
N ALA A 33 -9.61 -12.60 10.33
CA ALA A 33 -10.29 -12.63 9.05
C ALA A 33 -10.67 -14.06 8.65
N SER A 34 -11.83 -14.19 7.99
CA SER A 34 -12.30 -15.46 7.43
C SER A 34 -11.66 -15.81 6.09
N SER A 35 -11.22 -14.80 5.34
CA SER A 35 -10.49 -15.00 4.08
C SER A 35 -8.99 -15.23 4.31
N PRO A 36 -8.31 -15.93 3.39
CA PRO A 36 -6.86 -16.19 3.49
C PRO A 36 -6.00 -14.92 3.38
N HIS A 37 -6.59 -13.82 2.88
CA HIS A 37 -5.93 -12.53 2.74
C HIS A 37 -6.86 -11.41 3.20
N VAL A 38 -6.29 -10.23 3.45
CA VAL A 38 -7.05 -9.01 3.73
C VAL A 38 -6.57 -7.90 2.80
N TRP A 39 -7.48 -7.27 2.07
CA TRP A 39 -7.13 -6.17 1.17
C TRP A 39 -6.62 -4.95 1.91
N LEU A 40 -5.51 -4.40 1.40
CA LEU A 40 -4.93 -3.15 1.84
C LEU A 40 -5.15 -2.06 0.78
N GLY A 41 -4.86 -0.81 1.12
CA GLY A 41 -4.91 0.32 0.19
C GLY A 41 -3.73 0.37 -0.79
N LEU A 42 -3.03 -0.75 -1.03
CA LEU A 42 -1.78 -0.80 -1.79
C LEU A 42 -2.07 -1.18 -3.25
N ARG A 43 -1.62 -0.38 -4.22
CA ARG A 43 -1.84 -0.64 -5.66
C ARG A 43 -0.58 -0.49 -6.47
N TYR A 44 -0.48 -1.25 -7.55
CA TYR A 44 0.59 -1.10 -8.52
C TYR A 44 0.17 -0.17 -9.67
N SER A 45 1.03 0.78 -10.02
CA SER A 45 0.89 1.62 -11.22
C SER A 45 1.80 1.06 -12.30
N CYS A 46 1.21 0.44 -13.33
CA CYS A 46 1.97 -0.09 -14.47
C CYS A 46 2.72 1.02 -15.21
N ASN A 47 2.06 2.17 -15.40
CA ASN A 47 2.65 3.31 -16.11
C ASN A 47 3.87 3.90 -15.40
N LEU A 48 3.91 3.81 -14.06
CA LEU A 48 4.98 4.39 -13.26
C LEU A 48 5.95 3.33 -12.70
N GLY A 49 5.64 2.04 -12.86
CA GLY A 49 6.47 0.94 -12.39
C GLY A 49 6.61 0.83 -10.87
N PHE A 50 5.67 1.39 -10.09
CA PHE A 50 5.76 1.39 -8.63
C PHE A 50 4.45 1.13 -7.91
N TRP A 51 4.56 0.68 -6.66
CA TRP A 51 3.46 0.53 -5.71
C TRP A 51 3.16 1.86 -5.01
N PHE A 52 1.89 2.14 -4.73
CA PHE A 52 1.48 3.33 -3.98
C PHE A 52 0.26 3.06 -3.09
N TRP A 53 0.11 3.86 -2.04
CA TRP A 53 -1.10 3.84 -1.21
C TRP A 53 -2.18 4.72 -1.85
N VAL A 54 -3.39 4.19 -1.98
CA VAL A 54 -4.54 4.88 -2.62
C VAL A 54 -5.02 6.12 -1.87
N ASN A 55 -4.65 6.26 -0.60
CA ASN A 55 -4.91 7.44 0.21
C ASN A 55 -3.83 8.54 0.05
N GLY A 56 -2.90 8.38 -0.88
CA GLY A 56 -1.83 9.35 -1.18
C GLY A 56 -0.67 9.33 -0.20
N ARG A 57 -0.64 8.41 0.78
CA ARG A 57 0.51 8.26 1.68
C ARG A 57 1.70 7.64 0.94
N THR A 58 2.89 7.98 1.43
CA THR A 58 4.16 7.49 0.95
C THR A 58 4.44 6.05 1.38
N ILE A 59 5.14 5.28 0.55
CA ILE A 59 5.64 3.94 0.91
C ILE A 59 7.02 4.09 1.55
N CYS A 60 7.05 4.37 2.85
CA CYS A 60 8.29 4.39 3.64
C CYS A 60 8.55 3.06 4.35
N TYR A 61 7.46 2.39 4.74
CA TYR A 61 7.48 1.11 5.43
C TYR A 61 7.10 0.00 4.45
N ASN A 62 7.69 -1.18 4.62
CA ASN A 62 7.30 -2.34 3.85
C ASN A 62 7.33 -3.62 4.70
N ASN A 63 6.37 -4.51 4.44
CA ASN A 63 6.33 -5.85 5.04
C ASN A 63 6.00 -6.91 3.96
N TRP A 64 6.58 -6.75 2.77
CA TRP A 64 6.39 -7.71 1.68
C TRP A 64 6.88 -9.10 2.10
N ALA A 65 6.13 -10.14 1.74
CA ALA A 65 6.59 -11.51 1.92
C ALA A 65 7.78 -11.79 0.99
N SER A 66 8.70 -12.66 1.40
CA SER A 66 9.88 -13.00 0.57
C SER A 66 9.51 -13.68 -0.75
N ASP A 67 8.40 -14.42 -0.74
CA ASP A 67 7.71 -15.03 -1.87
C ASP A 67 6.61 -14.12 -2.45
N GLY A 68 6.40 -12.95 -1.84
CA GLY A 68 5.44 -11.93 -2.26
C GLY A 68 5.99 -11.23 -3.49
N GLU A 69 5.89 -11.90 -4.62
CA GLU A 69 6.31 -11.39 -5.90
C GLU A 69 5.75 -9.97 -6.08
N ARG A 70 6.65 -8.99 -6.20
CA ARG A 70 6.36 -7.71 -6.85
C ARG A 70 6.26 -7.95 -8.36
N GLU A 71 5.46 -8.94 -8.71
CA GLU A 71 5.33 -9.46 -10.06
C GLU A 71 4.93 -8.30 -10.96
N GLN A 72 5.76 -8.05 -11.96
CA GLN A 72 5.70 -6.88 -12.85
C GLN A 72 4.71 -7.07 -14.00
N ASP A 73 3.86 -8.10 -13.94
CA ASP A 73 2.79 -8.22 -14.91
C ASP A 73 1.77 -7.10 -14.67
N CYS A 74 1.42 -6.41 -15.76
CA CYS A 74 0.59 -5.21 -15.76
C CYS A 74 -0.90 -5.50 -15.50
N ALA A 75 -1.21 -6.69 -14.99
CA ALA A 75 -2.51 -7.01 -14.42
C ALA A 75 -2.87 -6.00 -13.31
N ARG A 76 -4.17 -5.83 -13.04
CA ARG A 76 -4.66 -4.93 -11.99
C ARG A 76 -4.34 -5.50 -10.60
N ARG A 77 -3.07 -5.37 -10.20
CA ARG A 77 -2.54 -5.93 -8.95
C ARG A 77 -2.83 -5.01 -7.75
N VAL A 78 -3.24 -5.63 -6.66
CA VAL A 78 -3.57 -5.00 -5.38
C VAL A 78 -2.80 -5.73 -4.28
N GLY A 79 -2.29 -4.99 -3.31
CA GLY A 79 -1.59 -5.56 -2.17
C GLY A 79 -2.58 -6.03 -1.10
N ALA A 80 -2.32 -7.22 -0.56
CA ALA A 80 -3.10 -7.82 0.52
C ALA A 80 -2.16 -8.33 1.63
N ALA A 81 -2.62 -8.33 2.88
CA ALA A 81 -1.92 -9.00 3.97
C ALA A 81 -2.32 -10.48 4.06
N LYS A 82 -1.35 -11.39 4.22
CA LYS A 82 -1.60 -12.80 4.55
C LYS A 82 -2.36 -12.89 5.87
N ALA A 83 -3.51 -13.56 5.87
CA ALA A 83 -4.48 -13.54 6.95
C ALA A 83 -4.80 -14.96 7.49
N GLY A 84 -5.63 -15.02 8.53
CA GLY A 84 -5.97 -16.27 9.21
C GLY A 84 -4.87 -16.79 10.16
N TYR A 85 -5.08 -17.98 10.73
CA TYR A 85 -4.21 -18.54 11.79
C TYR A 85 -2.75 -18.74 11.37
N GLN A 86 -2.53 -19.10 10.10
CA GLN A 86 -1.20 -19.27 9.52
C GLN A 86 -0.67 -18.01 8.83
N GLY A 87 -1.49 -16.95 8.76
CA GLY A 87 -1.12 -15.66 8.21
C GLY A 87 -0.21 -14.88 9.16
N ASN A 88 0.94 -14.43 8.65
CA ASN A 88 1.89 -13.60 9.38
C ASN A 88 1.75 -12.10 9.05
N GLY A 89 0.68 -11.70 8.35
CA GLY A 89 0.42 -10.33 7.95
C GLY A 89 1.38 -9.74 6.91
N GLN A 90 2.30 -10.54 6.36
CA GLN A 90 3.16 -10.10 5.27
C GLN A 90 2.33 -9.82 4.01
N TRP A 91 2.81 -8.87 3.22
CA TRP A 91 2.09 -8.39 2.05
C TRP A 91 2.39 -9.25 0.83
N VAL A 92 1.35 -9.52 0.06
CA VAL A 92 1.39 -10.23 -1.22
C VAL A 92 0.71 -9.40 -2.28
N SER A 93 1.11 -9.59 -3.53
CA SER A 93 0.46 -9.01 -4.69
C SER A 93 -0.57 -10.00 -5.23
N LEU A 94 -1.83 -9.58 -5.35
CA LEU A 94 -2.91 -10.42 -5.88
C LEU A 94 -3.72 -9.64 -6.93
N GLU A 95 -4.46 -10.35 -7.76
CA GLU A 95 -5.36 -9.72 -8.73
C GLU A 95 -6.63 -9.20 -8.07
N GLU A 96 -7.14 -8.07 -8.57
CA GLU A 96 -8.35 -7.39 -8.07
C GLU A 96 -9.65 -8.19 -8.28
N THR A 97 -9.60 -9.35 -8.94
CA THR A 97 -10.76 -10.21 -9.24
C THR A 97 -11.28 -10.98 -8.03
N GLU A 98 -10.47 -11.11 -6.98
CA GLU A 98 -10.78 -11.90 -5.80
C GLU A 98 -11.57 -11.12 -4.73
N ARG A 99 -12.40 -11.85 -3.97
CA ARG A 99 -13.19 -11.29 -2.86
C ARG A 99 -12.61 -11.70 -1.51
N PHE A 100 -12.01 -10.74 -0.81
CA PHE A 100 -11.44 -10.91 0.52
C PHE A 100 -12.00 -9.91 1.53
N ASN A 101 -11.82 -10.22 2.82
CA ASN A 101 -11.97 -9.23 3.88
C ASN A 101 -11.06 -8.02 3.61
N PHE A 102 -11.42 -6.85 4.13
CA PHE A 102 -10.66 -5.61 3.92
C PHE A 102 -10.72 -4.75 5.18
N ILE A 103 -9.70 -3.92 5.38
CA ILE A 103 -9.62 -3.03 6.54
C ILE A 103 -9.75 -1.59 6.06
N CYS A 104 -10.75 -0.88 6.57
CA CYS A 104 -10.92 0.55 6.36
C CYS A 104 -10.28 1.36 7.50
N THR A 105 -9.80 2.54 7.15
CA THR A 105 -9.45 3.60 8.11
C THR A 105 -10.72 4.38 8.49
N THR A 106 -10.86 4.71 9.76
CA THR A 106 -11.96 5.53 10.28
C THR A 106 -11.44 6.92 10.67
N LYS A 107 -12.34 7.90 10.77
CA LYS A 107 -11.98 9.25 11.26
C LYS A 107 -11.76 9.17 12.77
N GLY A 108 -10.53 8.87 13.20
CA GLY A 108 -10.25 8.74 14.62
C GLY A 108 -8.87 8.21 15.01
N GLU A 109 -7.82 8.47 14.22
CA GLU A 109 -6.42 8.40 14.68
C GLU A 109 -5.52 9.06 13.62
N SER A 110 -5.46 10.40 13.67
CA SER A 110 -4.39 11.12 13.01
C SER A 110 -3.10 10.86 13.77
N VAL A 111 -2.37 9.79 13.42
CA VAL A 111 -0.93 9.78 13.67
C VAL A 111 -0.34 10.83 12.73
N SER A 112 -0.28 12.05 13.28
CA SER A 112 0.54 13.14 12.79
C SER A 112 1.99 12.69 12.93
N THR A 113 2.58 12.22 11.83
CA THR A 113 4.03 12.22 11.72
C THR A 113 4.39 12.49 10.28
N GLN A 114 4.88 13.70 10.07
CA GLN A 114 5.49 14.16 8.85
C GLN A 114 6.82 13.42 8.70
N HIS A 115 6.82 12.30 7.98
CA HIS A 115 8.02 11.63 7.53
C HIS A 115 7.99 11.60 6.00
N VAL A 116 8.82 12.45 5.40
CA VAL A 116 9.02 12.56 3.95
C VAL A 116 9.52 11.21 3.41
N CYS A 117 8.84 10.61 2.43
CA CYS A 117 9.47 9.66 1.48
C CYS A 117 8.58 9.25 0.29
N MET A 118 8.39 10.14 -0.68
CA MET A 118 8.87 9.96 -2.06
C MET A 118 8.73 11.32 -2.72
N CYS A 119 9.65 11.63 -3.59
CA CYS A 119 9.46 12.61 -4.64
C CYS A 119 9.80 11.83 -5.92
N VAL A 120 9.03 11.99 -7.01
CA VAL A 120 9.15 11.23 -8.26
C VAL A 120 9.41 12.23 -9.39
N CYS A 121 10.53 12.07 -10.11
CA CYS A 121 10.91 12.81 -11.31
C CYS A 121 10.98 11.73 -12.38
N VAL A 122 10.05 11.77 -13.30
CA VAL A 122 10.18 11.05 -14.57
C VAL A 122 10.66 12.11 -15.56
N CYS A 123 11.90 12.02 -16.03
CA CYS A 123 12.37 12.84 -17.15
C CYS A 123 11.94 12.16 -18.46
N VAL A 124 11.11 12.83 -19.25
CA VAL A 124 10.84 12.45 -20.65
C VAL A 124 11.21 13.64 -21.54
N GLY A 125 12.39 13.57 -22.19
CA GLY A 125 12.78 14.46 -23.29
C GLY A 125 13.26 15.87 -22.92
N GLU A 126 14.14 16.42 -23.76
CA GLU A 126 14.75 17.76 -23.66
C GLU A 126 13.75 18.85 -24.07
N ASP A 127 12.88 19.34 -23.18
CA ASP A 127 12.25 20.66 -23.35
C ASP A 127 11.77 21.28 -22.02
N GLU A 128 11.99 22.59 -21.85
CA GLU A 128 12.07 23.33 -20.58
C GLU A 128 10.72 23.94 -20.08
N ARG A 129 9.85 23.19 -19.40
CA ARG A 129 8.92 23.73 -18.35
C ARG A 129 7.96 22.67 -17.81
N LEU A 130 8.24 22.20 -16.59
CA LEU A 130 7.31 21.83 -15.50
C LEU A 130 8.14 21.13 -14.41
N ASP A 131 8.52 21.87 -13.37
CA ASP A 131 9.37 21.39 -12.28
C ASP A 131 8.58 20.59 -11.23
N VAL A 132 8.92 19.31 -11.02
CA VAL A 132 8.57 18.53 -9.82
C VAL A 132 9.80 17.72 -9.40
N CYS A 133 10.35 17.98 -8.21
CA CYS A 133 11.60 17.42 -7.68
C CYS A 133 11.48 15.96 -7.18
N VAL A 134 12.63 15.25 -7.00
CA VAL A 134 12.89 13.98 -6.25
C VAL A 134 13.91 14.21 -5.13
N CYS A 135 13.69 13.69 -3.92
CA CYS A 135 14.66 13.65 -2.83
C CYS A 135 15.12 12.20 -2.60
N SER A 136 16.41 11.95 -2.82
CA SER A 136 17.11 10.71 -2.47
C SER A 136 17.86 10.88 -1.15
N LEU A 137 17.77 9.91 -0.23
CA LEU A 137 18.70 9.80 0.89
C LEU A 137 19.82 8.82 0.50
N PHE A 138 20.98 9.33 0.11
CA PHE A 138 22.23 8.57 0.18
C PHE A 138 22.70 8.57 1.64
N ASN A 139 23.03 7.41 2.19
CA ASN A 139 23.86 7.34 3.41
C ASN A 139 25.30 7.70 3.03
N LEU A 140 25.85 8.73 3.66
CA LEU A 140 27.30 9.01 3.69
C LEU A 140 27.94 8.17 4.80
N ILE A 141 28.82 7.24 4.42
CA ILE A 141 30.16 7.10 5.01
C ILE A 141 31.12 6.97 3.84
#